data_AF-A0A329RRL5-F1
#
_entry.id   AF-A0A329RRL5-F1
#
_cell.length_a   1.000
_cell.length_b   1.000
_cell.length_c   1.000
_cell.angle_alpha   90.00
_cell.angle_beta   90.00
_cell.angle_gamma   90.00
#
_symmetry.space_group_name_H-M   'P 1'
#
loop_
_entity.id
_entity.type
_entity.pdbx_description
1 polymer ?
#
loop_
_entity_poly.entity_id
_entity_poly.type
_entity_poly.pdbx_seq_one_letter_code
_entity_poly.pdbx_strand_id
1 'polypeptide(L)' 'MVLSSWDGEYQDLIVWEQLTDAARVALNDLNNFGKAEVPFNDEYFEDRLAEAWPF' A
#
# COMPACT_ATOMS: atom_id res chain seq x y z
N MET A 1 -3.14 -24.12 -3.27
CA MET A 1 -2.35 -23.05 -2.64
C MET A 1 -3.00 -22.73 -1.30
N VAL A 2 -2.24 -22.78 -0.20
CA VAL A 2 -2.70 -22.32 1.13
C VAL A 2 -1.80 -21.15 1.50
N LEU A 3 -2.37 -19.96 1.71
CA LEU A 3 -1.61 -18.74 2.05
C LEU A 3 -1.27 -18.69 3.55
N SER A 4 -2.17 -19.18 4.41
CA SER A 4 -1.97 -19.38 5.85
C SER A 4 -2.95 -20.44 6.37
N SER A 5 -2.61 -21.10 7.48
CA SER A 5 -3.46 -22.07 8.19
C SER A 5 -4.07 -21.51 9.49
N TRP A 6 -3.86 -20.22 9.77
CA TRP A 6 -4.26 -19.54 11.00
C TRP A 6 -5.16 -18.35 10.68
N ASP A 7 -6.16 -18.12 11.52
CA ASP A 7 -7.02 -16.94 11.45
C ASP A 7 -6.24 -15.67 11.85
N GLY A 8 -6.58 -14.55 11.20
CA GLY A 8 -6.04 -13.23 11.50
C GLY A 8 -7.05 -12.34 12.22
N GLU A 9 -6.64 -11.09 12.45
CA GLU A 9 -7.51 -10.03 12.98
C GLU A 9 -7.82 -9.01 11.89
N TYR A 10 -8.93 -8.27 12.05
CA TYR A 10 -9.26 -7.12 11.20
C TYR A 10 -8.70 -5.83 11.79
N GLN A 11 -8.38 -4.86 10.93
CA GLN A 11 -7.94 -3.52 11.30
C GLN A 11 -8.94 -2.49 10.75
N ASP A 12 -8.97 -1.31 11.38
CA ASP A 12 -9.76 -0.19 10.86
C ASP A 12 -9.24 0.23 9.49
N LEU A 13 -10.15 0.22 8.52
CA LEU A 13 -9.82 0.53 7.13
C LEU A 13 -10.02 2.03 6.87
N ILE A 14 -8.96 2.65 6.32
CA ILE A 14 -9.03 3.95 5.65
C ILE A 14 -8.47 3.77 4.23
N VAL A 15 -9.25 4.14 3.22
CA VAL A 15 -8.80 4.04 1.81
C VAL A 15 -8.09 5.31 1.36
N TRP A 16 -7.31 5.24 0.28
CA TRP A 16 -6.46 6.35 -0.19
C TRP A 16 -7.25 7.66 -0.37
N GLU A 17 -8.44 7.59 -0.95
CA GLU A 17 -9.31 8.75 -1.21
C GLU A 17 -9.94 9.34 0.07
N GLN A 18 -9.94 8.61 1.18
CA GLN A 18 -10.40 9.10 2.48
C GLN A 18 -9.31 9.82 3.28
N LEU A 19 -8.04 9.68 2.87
CA LEU A 19 -6.93 10.35 3.53
C LEU A 19 -6.98 11.86 3.31
N THR A 20 -6.44 12.60 4.27
CA THR A 20 -6.22 14.04 4.09
C THR A 20 -5.14 14.27 3.04
N ASP A 21 -5.17 15.43 2.38
CA ASP A 21 -4.15 15.80 1.40
C ASP A 21 -2.74 15.77 2.00
N ALA A 22 -2.59 16.21 3.25
CA ALA A 22 -1.31 16.17 3.95
C ALA A 22 -0.80 14.74 4.15
N ALA A 23 -1.68 13.79 4.47
CA ALA A 23 -1.31 12.38 4.60
C ALA A 23 -0.91 11.78 3.25
N ARG A 24 -1.64 12.07 2.17
CA ARG A 24 -1.29 11.62 0.81
C ARG A 24 0.07 12.17 0.38
N VAL A 25 0.33 13.46 0.60
CA VAL A 25 1.64 14.09 0.31
C VAL A 25 2.77 13.41 1.09
N ALA A 26 2.57 13.15 2.38
CA ALA A 26 3.59 12.48 3.19
C ALA A 26 3.86 11.04 2.75
N LEU A 27 2.82 10.30 2.32
CA LEU A 27 2.94 8.92 1.84
C LEU A 27 3.51 8.83 0.41
N ASN A 28 3.39 9.89 -0.38
CA ASN A 28 4.00 10.01 -1.71
C ASN A 28 5.49 10.41 -1.66
N ASP A 29 5.99 10.96 -0.54
CA ASP A 29 7.41 11.30 -0.43
C ASP A 29 8.27 10.06 -0.21
N LEU A 30 9.00 9.67 -1.26
CA LEU A 30 9.88 8.50 -1.30
C LEU A 30 11.00 8.53 -0.23
N ASN A 31 11.32 9.71 0.32
CA ASN A 31 12.38 9.82 1.32
C ASN A 31 11.90 9.48 2.74
N ASN A 32 10.58 9.39 2.97
CA ASN A 32 10.02 9.21 4.32
C ASN A 32 10.20 7.79 4.89
N PHE A 33 10.43 6.79 4.03
CA PHE A 33 10.42 5.38 4.44
C PHE A 33 11.77 4.67 4.27
N GLY A 34 12.83 5.41 3.92
CA GLY A 34 14.20 4.91 3.86
C GLY A 34 14.37 3.81 2.80
N LYS A 35 14.39 2.54 3.23
CA LYS A 35 14.46 1.37 2.33
C LYS A 35 13.11 0.74 2.02
N ALA A 36 12.08 1.11 2.78
CA ALA A 36 10.72 0.65 2.53
C ALA A 36 10.03 1.59 1.54
N GLU A 37 9.07 1.05 0.82
CA GLU A 37 8.28 1.78 -0.16
C GLU A 37 6.80 1.67 0.20
N VAL A 38 6.03 2.71 -0.11
CA VAL A 38 4.58 2.72 0.06
C VAL A 38 3.95 2.16 -1.22
N PRO A 39 3.43 0.92 -1.25
CA PRO A 39 3.09 0.23 -2.49
C PRO A 39 1.80 0.72 -3.16
N PHE A 40 1.04 1.58 -2.48
CA PHE A 40 -0.23 2.13 -2.94
C PHE A 40 -0.18 3.65 -3.14
N ASN A 41 1.02 4.24 -3.08
CA ASN A 41 1.18 5.66 -3.36
C ASN A 41 1.02 5.94 -4.87
N ASP A 42 0.91 7.20 -5.24
CA ASP A 42 0.60 7.59 -6.63
C ASP A 42 1.71 7.19 -7.62
N GLU A 43 2.96 7.06 -7.14
CA GLU A 43 4.12 6.69 -7.96
C GLU A 43 4.17 5.18 -8.24
N TYR A 44 3.86 4.34 -7.26
CA TYR A 44 4.06 2.89 -7.33
C TYR A 44 2.81 2.07 -7.59
N PHE A 45 1.61 2.62 -7.42
CA PHE A 45 0.38 1.81 -7.47
C PHE A 45 0.23 0.97 -8.75
N GLU A 46 0.38 1.59 -9.92
CA GLU A 46 0.25 0.89 -11.21
C GLU A 46 1.37 -0.12 -11.46
N ASP A 47 2.62 0.23 -11.11
CA ASP A 47 3.76 -0.67 -11.24
C ASP A 47 3.60 -1.91 -10.35
N ARG A 48 3.15 -1.72 -9.10
CA ARG A 48 2.89 -2.82 -8.16
C ARG A 48 1.70 -3.68 -8.61
N LEU A 49 0.70 -3.10 -9.26
CA LEU A 49 -0.38 -3.88 -9.87
C LEU A 49 0.13 -4.76 -11.03
N ALA A 50 1.00 -4.21 -11.88
CA ALA A 50 1.60 -4.98 -12.97
C ALA A 50 2.48 -6.13 -12.45
N GLU A 51 3.27 -5.90 -11.41
CA GLU A 51 4.09 -6.94 -10.76
C GLU A 51 3.25 -8.00 -10.03
N ALA A 52 2.13 -7.60 -9.41
CA ALA A 52 1.25 -8.50 -8.69
C ALA A 52 0.34 -9.34 -9.62
N TRP A 53 0.38 -9.09 -10.92
CA TRP A 53 -0.43 -9.81 -11.90
C TRP A 53 -0.07 -11.31 -11.95
N PRO A 54 -1.01 -12.22 -11.66
CA PRO A 54 -0.67 -13.63 -11.42
C PRO A 54 -0.76 -14.53 -12.67
N PHE A 55 -0.92 -13.97 -13.88
CA PHE A 55 -1.15 -14.73 -15.12
C PHE A 55 -0.13 -14.44 -16.22
#